data_AF-A0A423H2F8-F1
#
_entry.id   AF-A0A423H2F8-F1
#
_cell.length_a   1.000
_cell.length_b   1.000
_cell.length_c   1.000
_cell.angle_alpha   90.00
_cell.angle_beta   90.00
_cell.angle_gamma   90.00
#
_symmetry.space_group_name_H-M   'P 1'
#
loop_
_entity.id
_entity.type
_entity.pdbx_description
1 polymer ?
#
loop_
_entity_poly.entity_id
_entity_poly.type
_entity_poly.pdbx_seq_one_letter_code
_entity_poly.pdbx_strand_id
1 'polypeptide(L)' 'MDDMERASAECLHRAERVVEQLELEGTPIPIWARKQLEYAKAVLETYREGGDWKAKLNESIGFQNRYQAEIDAHFQKYPT' A
#
# COMPACT_ATOMS: atom_id res chain seq x y z
N MET A 1 -3.04 11.38 -16.98
CA MET A 1 -2.47 10.83 -15.75
C MET A 1 -1.41 11.79 -15.27
N ASP A 2 -1.65 12.47 -14.15
CA ASP A 2 -0.60 13.30 -13.53
C ASP A 2 0.36 12.44 -12.70
N ASP A 3 1.52 12.99 -12.35
CA ASP A 3 2.58 12.26 -11.63
C ASP A 3 2.10 11.64 -10.30
N MET A 4 1.14 12.27 -9.62
CA MET A 4 0.51 11.75 -8.40
C MET A 4 -0.42 10.58 -8.67
N GLU A 5 -1.20 10.61 -9.76
CA GLU A 5 -2.04 9.48 -10.14
C GLU A 5 -1.17 8.26 -10.45
N ARG A 6 -0.07 8.46 -11.19
CA ARG A 6 0.90 7.40 -11.48
C ARG A 6 1.53 6.86 -10.20
N ALA A 7 2.04 7.74 -9.33
CA ALA A 7 2.67 7.32 -8.07
C ALA A 7 1.69 6.60 -7.12
N SER A 8 0.43 7.05 -7.07
CA SER A 8 -0.63 6.41 -6.26
C SER A 8 -1.00 5.04 -6.81
N ALA A 9 -1.11 4.90 -8.14
CA ALA A 9 -1.34 3.62 -8.80
C ALA A 9 -0.17 2.64 -8.61
N GLU A 10 1.07 3.10 -8.68
CA GLU A 10 2.26 2.30 -8.40
C GLU A 10 2.30 1.83 -6.93
N CYS A 11 1.92 2.69 -5.99
CA CYS A 11 1.80 2.34 -4.57
C CYS A 11 0.74 1.27 -4.35
N LEU A 12 -0.43 1.43 -4.98
CA LEU A 12 -1.50 0.44 -4.94
C LEU A 12 -1.04 -0.90 -5.51
N HIS A 13 -0.42 -0.90 -6.69
CA HIS A 13 0.07 -2.12 -7.32
C HIS A 13 1.07 -2.88 -6.43
N ARG A 14 1.98 -2.15 -5.76
CA ARG A 14 2.90 -2.77 -4.79
C ARG A 14 2.16 -3.42 -3.62
N ALA A 15 1.17 -2.74 -3.04
CA ALA A 15 0.39 -3.28 -1.93
C ALA A 15 -0.44 -4.51 -2.35
N GLU A 16 -1.00 -4.49 -3.56
CA GLU A 16 -1.73 -5.62 -4.14
C GLU A 16 -0.82 -6.84 -4.31
N ARG A 17 0.39 -6.65 -4.86
CA ARG A 17 1.35 -7.75 -5.02
C ARG A 17 1.74 -8.40 -3.70
N VAL A 18 1.94 -7.60 -2.64
CA VAL A 18 2.26 -8.15 -1.31
C VAL A 18 1.13 -9.05 -0.81
N VAL A 19 -0.12 -8.59 -0.95
CA VAL A 19 -1.29 -9.39 -0.55
C VAL A 19 -1.42 -10.65 -1.41
N GLU A 20 -1.26 -10.53 -2.74
CA GLU A 20 -1.31 -11.67 -3.67
C GLU A 20 -0.25 -12.72 -3.35
N GLN A 21 0.99 -12.31 -3.08
CA GLN A 21 2.07 -13.24 -2.69
C GLN A 21 1.74 -13.99 -1.40
N LEU A 22 1.22 -13.28 -0.39
CA LEU A 22 0.80 -13.89 0.87
C LEU A 22 -0.33 -14.91 0.67
N GLU A 23 -1.31 -14.59 -0.19
CA GLU A 23 -2.41 -15.49 -0.55
C GLU A 23 -1.92 -16.73 -1.29
N LEU A 24 -1.03 -16.57 -2.27
CA LEU A 24 -0.46 -17.67 -3.05
C LEU A 24 0.30 -18.69 -2.18
N GLU A 25 0.93 -18.22 -1.11
CA GLU A 25 1.64 -19.09 -0.16
C GLU A 25 0.74 -19.72 0.90
N GLY A 26 -0.53 -19.34 0.95
CA GLY A 26 -1.42 -19.69 2.06
C GLY A 26 -0.98 -19.07 3.39
N THR A 27 -0.14 -18.02 3.35
CA THR A 27 0.30 -17.30 4.54
C THR A 27 -0.83 -16.38 5.00
N PRO A 28 -1.18 -16.39 6.31
CA PRO A 28 -2.15 -15.43 6.83
C PRO A 28 -1.72 -13.99 6.53
N ILE A 29 -2.55 -13.26 5.78
CA ILE A 29 -2.27 -11.88 5.42
C ILE A 29 -2.21 -11.05 6.72
N PRO A 30 -1.04 -10.49 7.09
CA PRO A 30 -0.89 -9.73 8.31
C PRO A 30 -1.68 -8.42 8.22
N ILE A 31 -2.05 -7.89 9.40
CA ILE A 31 -2.87 -6.68 9.51
C ILE A 31 -2.22 -5.50 8.78
N TRP A 32 -0.89 -5.40 8.83
CA TRP A 32 -0.17 -4.32 8.15
C TRP A 32 -0.32 -4.38 6.62
N ALA A 33 -0.28 -5.56 6.01
CA ALA A 33 -0.42 -5.70 4.56
C ALA A 33 -1.84 -5.35 4.11
N ARG A 34 -2.86 -5.82 4.86
CA ARG A 34 -4.26 -5.45 4.58
C ARG A 34 -4.47 -3.94 4.69
N LYS A 35 -3.94 -3.32 5.73
CA LYS A 35 -4.07 -1.89 5.96
C LYS A 35 -3.31 -1.07 4.92
N GLN A 36 -2.13 -1.50 4.51
CA GLN A 36 -1.38 -0.85 3.43
C GLN A 36 -2.20 -0.83 2.12
N LEU A 37 -2.85 -1.95 1.78
CA LEU A 37 -3.74 -2.02 0.62
C LEU A 37 -4.95 -1.09 0.77
N GLU A 38 -5.57 -1.08 1.95
CA GLU A 38 -6.72 -0.22 2.28
C GLU A 38 -6.36 1.28 2.10
N TYR A 39 -5.22 1.71 2.63
CA TYR A 39 -4.75 3.09 2.48
C TYR A 39 -4.41 3.45 1.04
N ALA A 40 -3.72 2.56 0.30
CA ALA A 40 -3.37 2.82 -1.10
C ALA A 40 -4.62 2.96 -1.99
N LYS A 41 -5.66 2.15 -1.75
CA LYS A 41 -6.97 2.29 -2.40
C LYS A 41 -7.62 3.63 -2.07
N ALA A 42 -7.65 4.00 -0.78
CA ALA A 42 -8.27 5.24 -0.34
C ALA A 42 -7.60 6.49 -0.91
N VAL A 43 -6.27 6.51 -1.05
CA VAL A 43 -5.53 7.61 -1.70
C VAL A 43 -5.94 7.76 -3.16
N LEU A 44 -5.95 6.66 -3.91
CA LEU A 44 -6.28 6.69 -5.34
C LEU A 44 -7.75 7.05 -5.59
N GLU A 45 -8.67 6.51 -4.79
CA GLU A 45 -10.10 6.84 -4.83
C GLU A 45 -10.32 8.32 -4.55
N THR A 46 -9.78 8.83 -3.44
CA THR A 46 -9.91 10.25 -3.06
C THR A 46 -9.32 11.18 -4.12
N TYR A 47 -8.21 10.80 -4.74
CA TYR A 47 -7.62 11.57 -5.83
C TYR A 47 -8.54 11.62 -7.05
N ARG A 48 -9.13 10.49 -7.46
CA ARG A 48 -10.05 10.40 -8.61
C ARG A 48 -11.36 11.16 -8.38
N GLU A 49 -11.82 11.21 -7.13
CA GLU A 49 -13.02 11.96 -6.73
C GLU A 49 -12.76 13.46 -6.54
N GLY A 50 -11.50 13.91 -6.66
CA GLY A 50 -11.12 15.32 -6.43
C GLY A 50 -11.18 15.74 -4.96
N GLY A 51 -11.13 14.78 -4.02
CA GLY A 51 -11.11 15.02 -2.58
C GLY A 51 -9.71 15.37 -2.05
N ASP A 52 -9.59 15.47 -0.71
CA ASP A 52 -8.31 15.74 -0.03
C ASP A 52 -7.42 14.49 0.02
N TRP A 53 -6.85 14.13 -1.13
CA TRP A 53 -5.95 13.00 -1.28
C TRP A 53 -4.64 13.18 -0.50
N LYS A 54 -4.25 14.43 -0.17
CA LYS A 54 -3.03 14.72 0.60
C LYS A 54 -3.18 14.25 2.04
N ALA A 55 -4.35 14.47 2.65
CA ALA A 55 -4.65 13.92 3.97
C ALA A 55 -4.55 12.39 3.99
N LYS A 56 -5.15 11.73 2.99
CA LYS A 56 -5.10 10.27 2.86
C LYS A 56 -3.68 9.74 2.62
N LEU A 57 -2.89 10.47 1.83
CA LEU A 57 -1.50 10.12 1.57
C LEU A 57 -0.66 10.22 2.86
N ASN A 58 -0.87 11.26 3.67
CA ASN A 58 -0.20 11.42 4.95
C ASN A 58 -0.58 10.30 5.95
N GLU A 59 -1.85 9.88 5.99
CA GLU A 59 -2.29 8.72 6.78
C GLU A 59 -1.56 7.43 6.31
N SER A 60 -1.47 7.23 5.00
CA SER A 60 -0.76 6.09 4.40
C SER A 60 0.74 6.09 4.76
N ILE A 61 1.41 7.23 4.65
CA ILE A 61 2.84 7.36 4.99
C ILE A 61 3.06 7.13 6.48
N GLY A 62 2.21 7.70 7.33
CA GLY A 62 2.28 7.49 8.78
C GLY A 62 2.12 6.01 9.15
N PHE A 63 1.25 5.29 8.44
CA PHE A 63 1.09 3.85 8.61
C PHE A 63 2.32 3.07 8.14
N GLN A 64 2.86 3.36 6.96
CA GLN A 64 4.05 2.69 6.44
C GLN A 64 5.24 2.86 7.37
N ASN A 65 5.49 4.08 7.86
CA ASN A 65 6.57 4.34 8.82
C ASN A 65 6.42 3.54 10.12
N ARG A 66 5.18 3.30 10.57
CA ARG A 66 4.90 2.52 11.79
C ARG A 66 5.21 1.03 11.61
N TYR A 67 5.05 0.50 10.41
CA TYR A 67 5.26 -0.93 10.09
C TYR A 67 6.46 -1.16 9.16
N GLN A 68 7.37 -0.19 9.07
CA GLN A 68 8.48 -0.21 8.13
C GLN A 68 9.36 -1.46 8.33
N ALA A 69 9.60 -1.85 9.59
CA ALA A 69 10.40 -3.03 9.92
C ALA A 69 9.74 -4.33 9.41
N GLU A 70 8.42 -4.47 9.55
CA GLU A 70 7.67 -5.62 9.07
C GLU A 70 7.58 -5.66 7.54
N ILE A 71 7.41 -4.49 6.92
CA ILE A 71 7.41 -4.33 5.46
C ILE A 71 8.78 -4.73 4.90
N ASP A 72 9.87 -4.23 5.48
CA ASP A 72 11.23 -4.54 5.05
C ASP A 72 11.56 -6.03 5.24
N ALA A 73 11.17 -6.62 6.37
CA ALA A 73 11.34 -8.05 6.61
C ALA A 73 10.59 -8.91 5.58
N HIS A 74 9.40 -8.46 5.15
CA HIS A 74 8.66 -9.14 4.09
C HIS A 74 9.39 -9.07 2.74
N PHE A 75 9.84 -7.88 2.33
CA PHE A 75 10.58 -7.73 1.06
C PHE A 75 11.96 -8.40 1.06
N GLN A 76 12.62 -8.54 2.21
CA GLN A 76 13.84 -9.35 2.33
C GLN A 76 13.56 -10.85 2.13
N LYS A 77 12.40 -11.33 2.57
CA LYS A 77 11.99 -12.73 2.39
C LYS A 77 11.52 -13.00 0.96
N TYR A 78 10.92 -12.01 0.30
CA TYR A 78 10.41 -12.08 -1.08
C TYR A 78 11.07 -11.03 -1.97
N PRO A 79 12.38 -11.17 -2.27
CA PRO A 79 13.04 -10.31 -3.23
C PRO A 79 12.40 -10.54 -4.60
N THR A 80 12.03 -9.44 -5.26
CA THR A 80 11.47 -9.45 -6.63
C THR A 80 12.54 -9.15 -7.66
#